data_AF-A0A5B8U4T5-F1
#
_entry.id   AF-A0A5B8U4T5-F1
#
_cell.length_a   1.000
_cell.length_b   1.000
_cell.length_c   1.000
_cell.angle_alpha   90.00
_cell.angle_beta   90.00
_cell.angle_gamma   90.00
#
_symmetry.space_group_name_H-M   'P 1'
#
loop_
_entity.id
_entity.type
_entity.pdbx_description
1 polymer ?
#
loop_
_entity_poly.entity_id
_entity_poly.type
_entity_poly.pdbx_seq_one_letter_code
_entity_poly.pdbx_strand_id
1 'polypeptide(L)'
;MSALTPSSDLVSQAGRAAHELGLAALLGGNLFGRLALHPAVERITDPRERGEVVNAAWRRYGTVNSLGLAAMTAGWVGARAEEARGAARLTGRERALARVKDGLVGTVVVTGLATAAEGVRFARQPPDGAVPLTDGSTAAPSASPAAARLKRKLNVLGAVAIGAEAALVIADAALAQENFRRAPLRRRVRRWG
;
A
#
# COMPACT_ATOMS: atom_id res chain seq x y z
N MET A 1 -0.80 -39.96 -12.94
CA MET A 1 -1.21 -38.85 -12.06
C MET A 1 -0.83 -37.55 -12.75
N SER A 2 -1.71 -37.01 -13.59
CA SER A 2 -1.46 -35.72 -14.24
C SER A 2 -1.51 -34.63 -13.18
N ALA A 3 -0.37 -33.95 -12.99
CA ALA A 3 -0.31 -32.78 -12.12
C ALA A 3 -1.37 -31.77 -12.59
N LEU A 4 -2.27 -31.39 -11.68
CA LEU A 4 -3.24 -30.33 -11.89
C LEU A 4 -2.47 -29.02 -12.02
N THR A 5 -2.01 -28.69 -13.23
CA THR A 5 -1.57 -27.33 -13.54
C THR A 5 -2.79 -26.43 -13.28
N PRO A 6 -2.73 -25.50 -12.31
CA PRO A 6 -3.86 -24.61 -12.10
C PRO A 6 -4.14 -23.88 -13.41
N SER A 7 -5.41 -23.85 -13.83
CA SER A 7 -5.82 -23.06 -14.99
C SER A 7 -5.31 -21.63 -14.83
N SER A 8 -4.84 -21.01 -15.91
CA SER A 8 -4.36 -19.62 -15.94
C SER A 8 -5.29 -18.64 -15.20
N ASP A 9 -6.59 -18.93 -15.25
CA ASP A 9 -7.64 -18.13 -14.63
C ASP A 9 -7.58 -18.13 -13.10
N LEU A 10 -7.26 -19.26 -12.47
CA LEU A 10 -7.12 -19.34 -11.00
C LEU A 10 -5.89 -18.60 -10.53
N VAL A 11 -4.77 -18.71 -11.25
CA VAL A 11 -3.53 -17.98 -10.94
C VAL A 11 -3.75 -16.48 -11.09
N SER A 12 -4.43 -16.06 -12.16
CA SER A 12 -4.79 -14.65 -12.39
C SER A 12 -5.73 -14.12 -11.30
N GLN A 13 -6.76 -14.89 -10.91
CA GLN A 13 -7.67 -14.52 -9.84
C GLN A 13 -6.95 -14.41 -8.48
N ALA A 14 -6.10 -15.38 -8.16
CA ALA A 14 -5.31 -15.37 -6.93
C ALA A 14 -4.35 -14.16 -6.89
N GLY A 15 -3.67 -13.86 -8.01
CA GLY A 15 -2.80 -12.68 -8.11
C GLY A 15 -3.57 -11.37 -7.93
N ARG A 16 -4.77 -11.27 -8.50
CA ARG A 16 -5.64 -10.10 -8.31
C ARG A 16 -6.12 -9.98 -6.87
N ALA A 17 -6.57 -11.07 -6.26
CA ALA A 17 -6.99 -11.07 -4.86
C ALA A 17 -5.84 -10.69 -3.92
N ALA A 18 -4.63 -11.22 -4.15
CA ALA A 18 -3.43 -10.84 -3.42
C ALA A 18 -3.14 -9.34 -3.58
N HIS A 19 -3.32 -8.79 -4.79
CA HIS A 19 -3.18 -7.36 -5.03
C HIS A 19 -4.12 -6.53 -4.18
N GLU A 20 -5.42 -6.80 -4.28
CA GLU A 20 -6.47 -6.04 -3.58
C GLU A 20 -6.35 -6.18 -2.05
N LEU A 21 -6.10 -7.38 -1.54
CA LEU A 21 -5.91 -7.60 -0.10
C LEU A 21 -4.68 -6.88 0.43
N GLY A 22 -3.58 -6.91 -0.33
CA GLY A 22 -2.35 -6.19 0.02
C GLY A 22 -2.58 -4.69 0.08
N LEU A 23 -3.22 -4.12 -0.95
CA LEU A 23 -3.56 -2.71 -1.01
C LEU A 23 -4.52 -2.29 0.11
N ALA A 24 -5.54 -3.10 0.41
CA ALA A 24 -6.48 -2.84 1.49
C ALA A 24 -5.79 -2.83 2.87
N ALA A 25 -4.87 -3.76 3.12
CA ALA A 25 -4.10 -3.81 4.35
C ALA A 25 -3.19 -2.58 4.52
N LEU A 26 -2.54 -2.13 3.45
CA LEU A 26 -1.70 -0.94 3.44
C LEU A 26 -2.52 0.34 3.70
N LEU A 27 -3.53 0.59 2.85
CA LEU A 27 -4.37 1.79 2.93
C LEU A 27 -5.12 1.86 4.25
N GLY A 28 -5.76 0.75 4.65
CA GLY A 28 -6.51 0.66 5.90
C GLY A 28 -5.63 0.91 7.13
N GLY A 29 -4.44 0.32 7.16
CA GLY A 29 -3.47 0.52 8.24
C GLY A 29 -2.97 1.96 8.32
N ASN A 30 -2.64 2.56 7.18
CA ASN A 30 -2.17 3.94 7.12
C ASN A 30 -3.26 4.94 7.52
N LEU A 31 -4.50 4.76 7.04
CA LEU A 31 -5.64 5.58 7.44
C LEU A 31 -5.95 5.43 8.92
N PHE A 32 -6.03 4.20 9.43
CA PHE A 32 -6.26 3.96 10.87
C PHE A 32 -5.15 4.60 11.71
N GLY A 33 -3.90 4.39 11.31
CA GLY A 33 -2.73 4.98 11.96
C GLY A 33 -2.85 6.50 12.10
N ARG A 34 -3.15 7.17 10.98
CA ARG A 34 -3.15 8.64 10.91
C ARG A 34 -4.42 9.29 11.49
N LEU A 35 -5.58 8.67 11.30
CA LEU A 35 -6.88 9.27 11.62
C LEU A 35 -7.45 8.81 12.97
N ALA A 36 -7.03 7.66 13.48
CA ALA A 36 -7.55 7.11 14.72
C ALA A 36 -6.45 6.92 15.78
N LEU A 37 -5.40 6.16 15.47
CA LEU A 37 -4.34 5.86 16.44
C LEU A 37 -3.59 7.13 16.86
N HIS A 38 -3.15 7.96 15.91
CA HIS A 38 -2.32 9.12 16.24
C HIS A 38 -3.02 10.15 17.14
N PRO A 39 -4.31 10.50 16.92
CA PRO A 39 -5.06 11.32 17.88
C PRO A 39 -5.35 10.61 19.20
N ALA A 40 -5.66 9.31 19.18
CA ALA A 40 -6.04 8.58 20.39
C ALA A 40 -4.92 8.56 21.46
N VAL A 41 -3.66 8.52 21.03
CA VAL A 41 -2.51 8.51 21.95
C VAL A 41 -2.26 9.85 22.65
N GLU A 42 -2.93 10.94 22.25
CA GLU A 42 -2.90 12.21 22.99
C GLU A 42 -3.43 12.06 24.42
N ARG A 43 -4.29 11.06 24.66
CA ARG A 43 -4.79 10.72 26.00
C ARG A 43 -3.71 10.17 26.95
N ILE A 44 -2.56 9.75 26.43
CA ILE A 44 -1.42 9.34 27.24
C ILE A 44 -0.69 10.59 27.70
N THR A 45 -0.50 10.75 29.02
CA THR A 45 0.04 11.99 29.60
C THR A 45 1.55 12.11 29.40
N ASP A 46 2.30 11.01 29.58
CA ASP A 46 3.75 11.02 29.36
C ASP A 46 4.09 10.99 27.86
N PRO A 47 4.80 12.01 27.33
CA PRO A 47 5.24 12.03 25.94
C PRO A 47 6.11 10.83 25.54
N ARG A 48 6.86 10.24 26.47
CA ARG A 48 7.72 9.07 26.18
C ARG A 48 6.89 7.81 26.05
N GLU A 49 6.00 7.55 27.01
CA GLU A 49 5.01 6.46 26.94
C GLU A 49 4.18 6.56 25.65
N ARG A 50 3.77 7.77 25.26
CA ARG A 50 3.08 8.02 23.99
C ARG A 50 3.90 7.53 22.79
N GLY A 51 5.19 7.89 22.75
CA GLY A 51 6.12 7.44 21.72
C GLY A 51 6.31 5.93 21.69
N GLU A 52 6.43 5.30 22.86
CA GLU A 52 6.56 3.85 23.01
C GLU A 52 5.34 3.11 22.46
N VAL A 53 4.13 3.56 22.82
CA VAL A 53 2.87 2.96 22.35
C VAL A 53 2.73 3.11 20.83
N VAL A 54 2.99 4.29 20.27
CA VAL A 54 2.95 4.51 18.82
C VAL A 54 3.94 3.59 18.11
N ASN A 55 5.18 3.51 18.60
CA ASN A 55 6.19 2.67 18.00
C ASN A 55 5.89 1.18 18.14
N ALA A 56 5.36 0.74 19.29
CA ALA A 56 4.91 -0.63 19.48
C ALA A 56 3.79 -1.02 18.51
N ALA A 57 2.80 -0.13 18.32
CA ALA A 57 1.71 -0.34 17.38
C ALA A 57 2.22 -0.49 15.94
N TRP A 58 3.08 0.44 15.47
CA TRP A 58 3.65 0.37 14.12
C TRP A 58 4.58 -0.81 13.91
N ARG A 59 5.38 -1.20 14.91
CA ARG A 59 6.20 -2.42 14.83
C ARG A 59 5.32 -3.66 14.64
N ARG A 60 4.23 -3.77 15.41
CA ARG A 60 3.30 -4.90 15.28
C ARG A 60 2.62 -4.93 13.91
N TYR A 61 2.22 -3.76 13.40
CA TYR A 61 1.62 -3.66 12.07
C TYR A 61 2.64 -3.80 10.93
N GLY A 62 3.93 -3.63 11.20
CA GLY A 62 5.01 -3.74 10.20
C GLY A 62 5.01 -5.08 9.45
N THR A 63 4.67 -6.19 10.11
CA THR A 63 4.52 -7.49 9.45
C THR A 63 3.37 -7.49 8.45
N VAL A 64 2.22 -6.91 8.82
CA VAL A 64 1.05 -6.78 7.93
C VAL A 64 1.40 -5.88 6.75
N ASN A 65 2.07 -4.75 6.98
CA ASN A 65 2.55 -3.88 5.90
C ASN A 65 3.50 -4.60 4.94
N SER A 66 4.44 -5.37 5.46
CA SER A 66 5.44 -6.07 4.64
C SER A 66 4.79 -7.15 3.77
N LEU A 67 3.89 -7.94 4.35
CA LEU A 67 3.12 -8.94 3.61
C LEU A 67 2.18 -8.29 2.60
N GLY A 68 1.50 -7.21 2.99
CA GLY A 68 0.61 -6.45 2.10
C GLY A 68 1.36 -5.87 0.91
N LEU A 69 2.53 -5.28 1.13
CA LEU A 69 3.38 -4.74 0.07
C LEU A 69 3.87 -5.83 -0.88
N ALA A 70 4.30 -6.98 -0.33
CA ALA A 70 4.73 -8.12 -1.13
C ALA A 70 3.58 -8.70 -1.97
N ALA A 71 2.39 -8.89 -1.36
CA ALA A 71 1.21 -9.41 -2.04
C ALA A 71 0.72 -8.46 -3.14
N MET A 72 0.65 -7.16 -2.84
CA MET A 72 0.33 -6.11 -3.80
C MET A 72 1.27 -6.13 -5.00
N THR A 73 2.58 -6.13 -4.73
CA THR A 73 3.60 -6.08 -5.77
C THR A 73 3.62 -7.35 -6.62
N ALA A 74 3.55 -8.54 -6.00
CA ALA A 74 3.53 -9.81 -6.72
C ALA A 74 2.30 -9.95 -7.61
N GLY A 75 1.12 -9.56 -7.09
CA GLY A 75 -0.12 -9.53 -7.86
C GLY A 75 -0.05 -8.60 -9.07
N TRP A 76 0.54 -7.41 -8.90
CA TRP A 76 0.77 -6.47 -10.00
C TRP A 76 1.75 -7.01 -11.06
N VAL A 77 2.89 -7.59 -10.65
CA VAL A 77 3.86 -8.21 -11.57
C VAL A 77 3.22 -9.33 -12.39
N GLY A 78 2.44 -10.19 -11.74
CA GLY A 78 1.70 -11.26 -12.42
C GLY A 78 0.72 -10.71 -13.46
N ALA A 79 -0.07 -9.70 -13.10
CA ALA A 79 -0.99 -9.04 -14.02
C ALA A 79 -0.26 -8.40 -15.21
N ARG A 80 0.89 -7.77 -14.96
CA ARG A 80 1.72 -7.13 -15.99
C ARG A 80 2.31 -8.13 -16.99
N ALA A 81 2.73 -9.30 -16.53
CA ALA A 81 3.26 -10.36 -17.37
C ALA A 81 2.18 -10.91 -18.32
N GLU A 82 0.96 -11.13 -17.82
CA GLU A 82 -0.17 -11.57 -18.65
C GLU A 82 -0.58 -10.49 -19.66
N GLU A 83 -0.61 -9.23 -19.24
CA GLU A 83 -0.95 -8.13 -20.14
C GLU A 83 0.10 -7.97 -21.25
N ALA A 84 1.38 -8.18 -20.97
CA ALA A 84 2.44 -8.15 -22.00
C ALA A 84 2.24 -9.26 -23.06
N ARG A 85 1.80 -10.46 -22.65
CA ARG A 85 1.45 -11.57 -23.56
C ARG A 85 0.23 -11.25 -24.43
N GLY A 86 -0.65 -10.38 -23.97
CA GLY A 86 -1.89 -9.98 -24.64
C GLY A 86 -1.94 -8.53 -25.13
N ALA A 87 -0.80 -7.83 -25.25
CA ALA A 87 -0.75 -6.36 -25.35
C ALA A 87 -1.56 -5.75 -26.52
N ALA A 88 -1.70 -6.48 -27.64
CA ALA A 88 -2.50 -6.06 -28.79
C ALA A 88 -4.02 -5.96 -28.49
N ARG A 89 -4.49 -6.48 -27.35
CA ARG A 89 -5.91 -6.56 -26.99
C ARG A 89 -6.44 -5.36 -26.20
N LEU A 90 -5.58 -4.37 -25.90
CA LEU A 90 -5.90 -3.19 -25.11
C LEU A 90 -6.16 -1.95 -25.97
N THR A 91 -7.12 -1.14 -25.54
CA THR A 91 -7.36 0.21 -26.04
C THR A 91 -6.32 1.21 -25.56
N GLY A 92 -6.32 2.40 -26.19
CA GLY A 92 -5.57 3.55 -25.70
C GLY A 92 -5.94 3.91 -24.25
N ARG A 93 -7.23 3.86 -23.88
CA ARG A 93 -7.69 4.16 -22.52
C ARG A 93 -7.21 3.13 -21.50
N GLU A 94 -7.35 1.83 -21.79
CA GLU A 94 -6.84 0.77 -20.91
C GLU A 94 -5.32 0.86 -20.73
N ARG A 95 -4.58 1.13 -21.82
CA ARG A 95 -3.12 1.36 -21.75
C ARG A 95 -2.74 2.58 -20.91
N ALA A 96 -3.50 3.67 -21.01
CA ALA A 96 -3.26 4.86 -20.20
C ALA A 96 -3.50 4.57 -18.71
N LEU A 97 -4.61 3.92 -18.36
CA LEU A 97 -4.93 3.53 -16.99
C LEU A 97 -3.91 2.53 -16.43
N ALA A 98 -3.45 1.57 -17.22
CA ALA A 98 -2.41 0.62 -16.82
C ALA A 98 -1.10 1.34 -16.46
N ARG A 99 -0.66 2.32 -17.27
CA ARG A 99 0.53 3.12 -16.96
C ARG A 99 0.38 3.98 -15.71
N VAL A 100 -0.81 4.55 -15.49
CA VAL A 100 -1.11 5.27 -14.24
C VAL A 100 -0.99 4.32 -13.05
N LYS A 101 -1.58 3.12 -13.15
CA LYS A 101 -1.45 2.06 -12.14
C LYS A 101 0.02 1.70 -11.88
N ASP A 102 0.83 1.52 -12.92
CA ASP A 102 2.25 1.19 -12.79
C ASP A 102 3.02 2.27 -11.99
N GLY A 103 2.78 3.55 -12.29
CA GLY A 103 3.38 4.67 -11.57
C GLY A 103 2.94 4.73 -10.10
N LEU A 104 1.66 4.44 -9.82
CA LEU A 104 1.12 4.40 -8.47
C LEU A 104 1.69 3.23 -7.66
N VAL A 105 1.74 2.02 -8.23
CA VAL A 105 2.37 0.86 -7.60
C VAL A 105 3.84 1.15 -7.29
N GLY A 106 4.58 1.72 -8.25
CA GLY A 106 5.97 2.15 -8.01
C GLY A 106 6.09 3.13 -6.84
N THR A 107 5.18 4.09 -6.74
CA THR A 107 5.14 5.05 -5.63
C THR A 107 4.87 4.38 -4.29
N VAL A 108 3.90 3.47 -4.21
CA VAL A 108 3.58 2.70 -2.99
C VAL A 108 4.78 1.82 -2.58
N VAL A 109 5.44 1.14 -3.53
CA VAL A 109 6.63 0.33 -3.25
C VAL A 109 7.77 1.17 -2.70
N VAL A 110 8.11 2.28 -3.38
CA VAL A 110 9.21 3.16 -2.95
C VAL A 110 8.93 3.76 -1.57
N THR A 111 7.71 4.29 -1.35
CA THR A 111 7.34 4.89 -0.06
C THR A 111 7.24 3.84 1.05
N GLY A 112 6.74 2.64 0.77
CA GLY A 112 6.68 1.52 1.71
C GLY A 112 8.08 1.07 2.16
N LEU A 113 9.01 0.86 1.22
CA LEU A 113 10.39 0.48 1.53
C LEU A 113 11.13 1.59 2.29
N ALA A 114 10.96 2.85 1.87
CA ALA A 114 11.52 3.99 2.58
C ALA A 114 10.97 4.10 4.01
N THR A 115 9.66 3.91 4.19
CA THR A 115 9.00 3.92 5.50
C THR A 115 9.50 2.80 6.40
N ALA A 116 9.70 1.59 5.86
CA ALA A 116 10.27 0.47 6.62
C ALA A 116 11.70 0.79 7.08
N ALA A 117 12.55 1.30 6.20
CA ALA A 117 13.93 1.65 6.53
C ALA A 117 14.01 2.77 7.58
N GLU A 118 13.25 3.86 7.39
CA GLU A 118 13.22 4.98 8.33
C GLU A 118 12.49 4.62 9.64
N GLY A 119 11.52 3.71 9.60
CA GLY A 119 10.82 3.19 10.77
C GLY A 119 11.73 2.37 11.68
N VAL A 120 12.59 1.52 11.09
CA VAL A 120 13.63 0.79 11.87
C VAL A 120 14.61 1.77 12.51
N ARG A 121 15.03 2.81 11.79
CA ARG A 121 15.90 3.85 12.35
C ARG A 121 15.22 4.62 13.49
N PHE A 122 13.91 4.87 13.37
CA PHE A 122 13.13 5.58 14.38
C PHE A 122 12.95 4.74 15.64
N ALA A 123 12.63 3.44 15.47
CA ALA A 123 12.47 2.50 16.57
C ALA A 123 13.76 2.22 17.35
N ARG A 124 14.93 2.50 16.76
CA ARG A 124 16.25 2.37 17.42
C ARG A 124 16.74 3.65 18.08
N GLN A 125 15.98 4.75 18.03
CA GLN A 125 16.40 6.00 18.68
C GLN A 125 16.41 5.84 20.20
N PRO A 126 17.47 6.26 20.90
CA PRO A 126 17.48 6.21 22.36
C PRO A 126 16.34 7.04 22.97
N PRO A 127 15.77 6.59 24.10
CA PRO A 127 16.00 5.30 24.77
C PRO A 127 15.01 4.25 24.22
N ASP A 128 15.50 3.28 23.44
CA ASP A 128 14.73 2.14 22.89
C ASP A 128 13.44 2.46 22.10
N GLY A 129 13.46 3.55 21.35
CA GLY A 129 12.34 4.00 20.54
C GLY A 129 11.29 4.74 21.37
N ALA A 130 11.54 5.07 22.63
CA ALA A 130 10.69 5.95 23.43
C ALA A 130 10.86 7.42 23.04
N VAL A 131 10.77 7.73 21.75
CA VAL A 131 10.90 9.10 21.24
C VAL A 131 9.74 9.93 21.80
N PRO A 132 10.01 11.00 22.56
CA PRO A 132 8.96 11.85 23.10
C PRO A 132 8.07 12.41 21.98
N LEU A 133 6.76 12.22 22.09
CA LEU A 133 5.77 12.67 21.10
C LEU A 133 4.75 13.64 21.74
N THR A 134 4.36 14.70 21.03
CA THR A 134 3.22 15.56 21.38
C THR A 134 1.89 14.93 20.98
N ASP A 135 1.91 14.19 19.87
CA ASP A 135 0.80 13.40 19.34
C ASP A 135 1.39 12.25 18.51
N GLY A 136 0.58 11.34 17.98
CA GLY A 136 1.13 10.21 17.22
C GLY A 136 1.87 10.58 15.93
N SER A 137 1.80 11.82 15.47
CA SER A 137 2.46 12.41 14.30
C SER A 137 3.56 13.42 14.66
N THR A 138 3.56 14.06 15.82
CA THR A 138 4.48 15.18 16.11
C THR A 138 5.45 14.83 17.23
N ALA A 139 6.75 15.04 17.00
CA ALA A 139 7.77 14.90 18.04
C ALA A 139 7.63 16.02 19.07
N ALA A 140 7.77 15.70 20.36
CA ALA A 140 7.70 16.68 21.44
C ALA A 140 8.93 17.62 21.43
N PRO A 141 8.83 18.81 22.04
CA PRO A 141 9.98 19.73 22.14
C PRO A 141 11.20 19.14 22.85
N SER A 142 10.99 18.16 23.74
CA SER A 142 12.04 17.42 24.44
C SER A 142 12.70 16.32 23.59
N ALA A 143 12.18 16.02 22.41
CA ALA A 143 12.77 15.03 21.50
C ALA A 143 14.03 15.58 20.82
N SER A 144 14.96 14.68 20.50
CA SER A 144 16.19 15.08 19.79
C SER A 144 15.89 15.65 18.40
N PRO A 145 16.71 16.58 17.88
CA PRO A 145 16.53 17.12 16.52
C PRO A 145 16.55 16.04 15.43
N ALA A 146 17.30 14.96 15.64
CA ALA A 146 17.34 13.81 14.75
C ALA A 146 16.01 13.06 14.73
N ALA A 147 15.43 12.77 15.90
CA ALA A 147 14.14 12.11 16.02
C ALA A 147 13.01 12.96 15.43
N ALA A 148 13.02 14.27 15.68
CA ALA A 148 12.04 15.19 15.10
C ALA A 148 12.10 15.24 13.57
N ARG A 149 13.31 15.25 12.99
CA ARG A 149 13.50 15.20 11.53
C ARG A 149 13.03 13.87 10.95
N LEU A 150 13.34 12.76 11.60
CA LEU A 150 12.95 11.43 11.16
C LEU A 150 11.43 11.27 11.21
N LYS A 151 10.79 11.77 12.27
CA LYS A 151 9.32 11.79 12.38
C LYS A 151 8.66 12.58 11.26
N ARG A 152 9.19 13.77 10.93
CA ARG A 152 8.69 14.56 9.78
C ARG A 152 8.80 13.79 8.47
N LYS A 153 9.93 13.12 8.22
CA LYS A 153 10.10 12.27 7.02
C LYS A 153 9.05 11.17 6.97
N LEU A 154 8.85 10.44 8.07
CA LEU A 154 7.83 9.39 8.16
C LEU A 154 6.42 9.93 7.91
N ASN A 155 6.08 11.12 8.39
CA ASN A 155 4.77 11.72 8.15
C ASN A 155 4.54 12.10 6.69
N VAL A 156 5.59 12.59 6.00
CA VAL A 156 5.54 12.89 4.56
C VAL A 156 5.39 11.60 3.77
N LEU A 157 6.23 10.60 4.04
CA LEU A 157 6.15 9.29 3.39
C LEU A 157 4.77 8.66 3.57
N GLY A 158 4.23 8.67 4.80
CA GLY A 158 2.89 8.15 5.09
C GLY A 158 1.77 8.91 4.38
N ALA A 159 1.88 10.25 4.24
CA ALA A 159 0.89 11.02 3.49
C ALA A 159 0.92 10.71 1.99
N VAL A 160 2.13 10.60 1.42
CA VAL A 160 2.30 10.21 0.01
C VAL A 160 1.80 8.78 -0.22
N ALA A 161 2.09 7.85 0.69
CA ALA A 161 1.60 6.47 0.63
C ALA A 161 0.07 6.42 0.62
N ILE A 162 -0.61 7.08 1.57
CA ILE A 162 -2.09 7.15 1.60
C ILE A 162 -2.65 7.69 0.30
N GLY A 163 -2.08 8.78 -0.23
CA GLY A 163 -2.51 9.37 -1.50
C GLY A 163 -2.35 8.42 -2.67
N ALA A 164 -1.20 7.76 -2.78
CA ALA A 164 -0.91 6.80 -3.85
C ALA A 164 -1.78 5.54 -3.74
N GLU A 165 -1.98 5.01 -2.54
CA GLU A 165 -2.83 3.86 -2.25
C GLU A 165 -4.30 4.15 -2.59
N ALA A 166 -4.83 5.30 -2.18
CA ALA A 166 -6.19 5.71 -2.52
C ALA A 166 -6.37 5.93 -4.04
N ALA A 167 -5.41 6.58 -4.68
CA ALA A 167 -5.41 6.74 -6.13
C ALA A 167 -5.32 5.39 -6.87
N LEU A 168 -4.59 4.42 -6.32
CA LEU A 168 -4.48 3.08 -6.88
C LEU A 168 -5.83 2.34 -6.81
N VAL A 169 -6.56 2.44 -5.69
CA VAL A 169 -7.94 1.93 -5.58
C VAL A 169 -8.84 2.53 -6.66
N ILE A 170 -8.75 3.84 -6.90
CA ILE A 170 -9.52 4.53 -7.94
C ILE A 170 -9.15 4.02 -9.34
N ALA A 171 -7.85 3.85 -9.62
CA ALA A 171 -7.37 3.33 -10.89
C ALA A 171 -7.86 1.90 -11.16
N ASP A 172 -7.85 1.05 -10.13
CA ASP A 172 -8.35 -0.32 -10.20
C ASP A 172 -9.86 -0.38 -10.44
N ALA A 173 -10.63 0.47 -9.76
CA ALA A 173 -12.07 0.61 -10.01
C ALA A 173 -12.36 1.08 -11.45
N ALA A 174 -11.59 2.05 -11.96
CA ALA A 174 -11.73 2.54 -13.33
C ALA A 174 -11.40 1.46 -14.37
N LEU A 175 -10.34 0.68 -14.16
CA LEU A 175 -9.97 -0.46 -15.02
C LEU A 175 -11.03 -1.57 -14.98
N ALA A 176 -11.55 -1.90 -13.80
CA ALA A 176 -12.64 -2.87 -13.65
C ALA A 176 -13.90 -2.42 -14.42
N GLN A 177 -14.26 -1.14 -14.31
CA GLN A 177 -15.43 -0.60 -15.00
C GLN A 177 -15.28 -0.60 -16.53
N GLU A 178 -14.10 -0.30 -17.05
CA GLU A 178 -13.81 -0.37 -18.49
C GLU A 178 -13.94 -1.81 -19.01
N ASN A 179 -13.40 -2.78 -18.26
CA ASN A 179 -13.53 -4.21 -18.59
C ASN A 179 -15.00 -4.67 -18.59
N PHE A 180 -15.80 -4.24 -17.61
CA PHE A 180 -17.21 -4.60 -17.50
C PHE A 180 -18.03 -4.08 -18.69
N ARG A 181 -17.85 -2.81 -19.07
CA ARG A 181 -18.53 -2.20 -20.23
C ARG A 181 -18.27 -2.94 -21.54
N ARG A 182 -17.11 -3.61 -21.65
CA ARG A 182 -16.68 -4.32 -22.86
C ARG A 182 -17.13 -5.76 -22.95
N ALA A 183 -17.44 -6.41 -21.82
CA ALA A 183 -17.87 -7.80 -21.82
C ALA A 183 -19.12 -8.06 -22.70
N PRO A 184 -20.17 -7.20 -22.70
CA PRO A 184 -21.30 -7.35 -23.61
C PRO A 184 -20.93 -7.16 -25.09
N LEU A 185 -20.06 -6.19 -25.40
CA LEU A 185 -19.61 -5.91 -26.78
C LEU A 185 -18.82 -7.09 -27.35
N ARG A 186 -17.89 -7.67 -26.57
CA ARG A 186 -17.12 -8.86 -26.97
C ARG A 186 -18.01 -10.09 -27.19
N ARG A 187 -19.04 -10.26 -26.36
CA ARG A 187 -20.02 -11.36 -26.52
C ARG A 187 -20.89 -11.19 -27.76
N ARG A 188 -21.24 -9.96 -28.13
CA ARG A 188 -21.96 -9.69 -29.38
C ARG A 188 -21.08 -10.00 -30.59
N VAL A 189 -19.86 -9.48 -30.68
CA VAL A 189 -18.98 -9.76 -31.83
C VAL A 189 -18.75 -11.26 -32.05
N ARG A 190 -18.56 -12.03 -30.96
CA ARG A 190 -18.36 -13.50 -31.03
C ARG A 190 -19.63 -14.31 -31.36
N ARG A 191 -20.83 -13.72 -31.32
CA ARG A 191 -22.07 -14.39 -31.74
C ARG A 191 -22.35 -14.27 -33.24
N TRP A 192 -21.61 -13.41 -33.94
CA TRP A 192 -21.84 -13.06 -35.35
C TRP A 192 -20.65 -13.38 -36.27
N GLY A 193 -19.61 -14.01 -35.73
CA GLY A 193 -18.47 -14.57 -36.48
C GLY A 193 -18.17 -15.96 -35.95
#